data_AF-A0A392QZJ0-F1
#
_entry.id   AF-A0A392QZJ0-F1
#
_cell.length_a   1.000
_cell.length_b   1.000
_cell.length_c   1.000
_cell.angle_alpha   90.00
_cell.angle_beta   90.00
_cell.angle_gamma   90.00
#
_symmetry.space_group_name_H-M   'P 1'
#
loop_
_entity.id
_entity.type
_entity.pdbx_description
1 polymer ?
#
loop_
_entity_poly.entity_id
_entity_poly.type
_entity_poly.pdbx_seq_one_letter_code
_entity_poly.pdbx_strand_id
1 'polypeptide(L)'
;MTSFWFDPWLEGEPLRIQFQRLFQASSQSDSTVGEMGSWVEGHWVWDLRWRRNLFVFEINLLESLIEMLNRATISTTDDFWFWKHDPSGSYSVKSAFLALSRSTVDEVIFSVAEDRLPTRQNLWQRGVITDV
;
A
#
# COMPACT_ATOMS: atom_id res chain seq x y z
N MET A 1 4.30 5.69 2.95
CA MET A 1 4.20 5.68 1.48
C MET A 1 3.75 4.32 1.02
N THR A 2 2.47 4.25 0.69
CA THR A 2 1.74 3.06 0.25
C THR A 2 1.93 2.84 -1.25
N SER A 3 2.37 1.64 -1.65
CA SER A 3 2.53 1.24 -3.05
C SER A 3 1.18 1.05 -3.72
N PHE A 4 0.99 1.62 -4.90
CA PHE A 4 -0.29 1.52 -5.62
C PHE A 4 -0.61 0.08 -6.04
N TRP A 5 0.38 -0.68 -6.53
CA TRP A 5 0.15 -2.01 -7.08
C TRP A 5 0.36 -3.14 -6.09
N PHE A 6 1.25 -2.96 -5.12
CA PHE A 6 1.73 -4.04 -4.25
C PHE A 6 1.03 -4.09 -2.90
N ASP A 7 0.55 -2.95 -2.38
CA ASP A 7 -0.10 -2.92 -1.08
C ASP A 7 -1.62 -3.10 -1.22
N PRO A 8 -2.30 -3.78 -0.27
CA PRO A 8 -3.75 -3.89 -0.22
C PRO A 8 -4.38 -2.62 0.38
N TRP A 9 -4.20 -1.48 -0.29
CA TRP A 9 -4.67 -0.18 0.19
C TRP A 9 -6.11 0.14 -0.21
N LEU A 10 -6.68 -0.69 -1.08
CA LEU A 10 -8.11 -0.83 -1.32
C LEU A 10 -8.57 -2.12 -0.65
N GLU A 11 -9.85 -2.17 -0.24
CA GLU A 11 -10.40 -3.35 0.44
C GLU A 11 -10.12 -4.64 -0.37
N GLY A 12 -9.44 -5.60 0.25
CA GLY A 12 -9.12 -6.91 -0.34
C GLY A 12 -7.66 -7.09 -0.76
N GLU A 13 -7.45 -7.70 -1.92
CA GLU A 13 -6.13 -8.09 -2.43
C GLU A 13 -5.40 -6.92 -3.14
N PRO A 14 -4.05 -6.93 -3.21
CA PRO A 14 -3.30 -5.95 -3.99
C PRO A 14 -3.74 -5.84 -5.45
N LEU A 15 -3.70 -4.62 -6.01
CA LEU A 15 -4.16 -4.36 -7.39
C LEU A 15 -3.38 -5.12 -8.45
N ARG A 16 -2.10 -5.46 -8.20
CA ARG A 16 -1.32 -6.31 -9.13
C ARG A 16 -1.91 -7.71 -9.30
N ILE A 17 -2.64 -8.21 -8.30
CA ILE A 17 -3.30 -9.53 -8.34
C ILE A 17 -4.64 -9.40 -9.06
N GLN A 18 -5.46 -8.42 -8.65
CA GLN A 18 -6.80 -8.22 -9.22
C GLN A 18 -6.75 -7.76 -10.69
N PHE A 19 -5.79 -6.89 -11.05
CA PHE A 19 -5.66 -6.25 -12.36
C PHE A 19 -4.31 -6.56 -13.02
N GLN A 20 -3.89 -7.84 -13.00
CA GLN A 20 -2.57 -8.28 -13.47
C GLN A 20 -2.20 -7.77 -14.87
N ARG A 21 -3.16 -7.73 -15.81
CA ARG A 21 -2.89 -7.25 -17.18
C ARG A 21 -2.59 -5.75 -17.22
N LEU A 22 -3.34 -4.94 -16.47
CA LEU A 22 -3.07 -3.50 -16.35
C LEU A 22 -1.74 -3.26 -15.65
N PHE A 23 -1.43 -4.00 -14.59
CA PHE A 23 -0.14 -3.93 -13.92
C PHE A 23 1.03 -4.15 -14.88
N GLN A 24 0.98 -5.19 -15.73
CA GLN A 24 2.00 -5.45 -16.74
C GLN A 24 2.12 -4.36 -17.80
N ALA A 25 1.00 -3.69 -18.12
CA ALA A 25 0.96 -2.57 -19.06
C ALA A 25 1.36 -1.23 -18.42
N SER A 26 1.38 -1.13 -17.09
CA SER A 26 1.62 0.12 -16.37
C SER A 26 3.08 0.58 -16.47
N SER A 27 3.27 1.86 -16.73
CA SER A 27 4.60 2.50 -16.65
C SER A 27 4.97 2.93 -15.23
N GLN A 28 4.00 2.90 -14.31
CA GLN A 28 4.11 3.32 -12.91
C GLN A 28 3.96 2.11 -11.97
N SER A 29 4.59 0.97 -12.29
CA SER A 29 4.46 -0.28 -11.52
C SER A 29 4.96 -0.16 -10.09
N ASP A 30 5.96 0.69 -9.85
CA ASP A 30 6.63 0.86 -8.57
C ASP A 30 6.23 2.17 -7.86
N SER A 31 5.26 2.89 -8.42
CA SER A 31 4.78 4.16 -7.86
C SER A 31 3.89 3.97 -6.64
N THR A 32 3.94 4.96 -5.76
CA THR A 32 3.08 5.09 -4.59
C THR A 32 1.72 5.68 -4.98
N VAL A 33 0.69 5.49 -4.15
CA VAL A 33 -0.65 6.02 -4.41
C VAL A 33 -0.63 7.54 -4.67
N GLY A 34 0.18 8.29 -3.92
CA GLY A 34 0.33 9.74 -4.07
C GLY A 34 1.08 10.20 -5.33
N GLU A 35 1.76 9.29 -6.04
CA GLU A 35 2.45 9.59 -7.31
C GLU A 35 1.62 9.21 -8.54
N MET A 36 0.46 8.59 -8.32
CA MET A 36 -0.43 8.08 -9.38
C MET A 36 -1.45 9.11 -9.84
N GLY A 37 -1.30 10.37 -9.43
CA GLY A 37 -2.23 11.44 -9.73
C GLY A 37 -1.77 12.78 -9.19
N SER A 38 -2.68 13.76 -9.22
CA SER A 38 -2.44 15.09 -8.69
C SER A 38 -3.72 15.72 -8.17
N TRP A 39 -3.57 16.68 -7.25
CA TRP A 39 -4.67 17.51 -6.78
C TRP A 39 -4.93 18.64 -7.78
N VAL A 40 -6.15 18.69 -8.32
CA VAL A 40 -6.62 19.74 -9.23
C VAL A 40 -7.90 20.33 -8.64
N GLU A 41 -7.88 21.63 -8.32
CA GLU A 41 -9.03 22.36 -7.77
C GLU A 41 -9.67 21.66 -6.54
N GLY A 42 -8.84 21.13 -5.65
CA GLY A 42 -9.30 20.45 -4.43
C GLY A 42 -9.84 19.04 -4.62
N HIS A 43 -9.71 18.46 -5.82
CA HIS A 43 -10.10 17.09 -6.12
C HIS A 43 -8.89 16.26 -6.58
N TRP A 44 -8.85 14.99 -6.18
CA TRP A 44 -7.83 14.07 -6.65
C TRP A 44 -8.14 13.61 -8.08
N VAL A 45 -7.16 13.73 -8.96
CA VAL A 45 -7.26 13.29 -10.36
C VAL A 45 -6.18 12.25 -10.62
N TRP A 46 -6.61 11.04 -11.01
CA TRP A 46 -5.73 9.94 -11.37
C TRP A 46 -5.03 10.20 -12.71
N ASP A 47 -3.73 9.93 -12.77
CA ASP A 47 -2.89 9.99 -13.97
C ASP A 47 -2.21 8.63 -14.20
N LEU A 48 -2.98 7.70 -14.78
CA LEU A 48 -2.52 6.34 -15.09
C LEU A 48 -1.84 6.29 -16.45
N ARG A 49 -0.55 5.94 -16.45
CA ARG A 49 0.30 5.95 -17.64
C ARG A 49 0.69 4.54 -18.06
N TRP A 50 0.53 4.24 -19.36
CA TRP A 50 0.74 2.91 -19.92
C TRP A 50 2.01 2.85 -20.79
N ARG A 51 2.75 1.75 -20.73
CA ARG A 51 3.94 1.48 -21.55
C ARG A 51 3.59 1.22 -23.03
N ARG A 52 2.33 0.86 -23.30
CA ARG A 52 1.78 0.57 -24.61
C ARG A 52 0.29 0.93 -24.64
N ASN A 53 -0.29 0.99 -25.84
CA ASN A 53 -1.74 1.05 -25.97
C ASN A 53 -2.40 -0.18 -25.35
N LEU A 54 -3.52 0.06 -24.67
CA LEU A 54 -4.34 -1.00 -24.10
C LEU A 54 -5.15 -1.69 -25.20
N PHE A 55 -5.31 -3.00 -25.08
CA PHE A 55 -6.23 -3.76 -25.92
C PHE A 55 -7.67 -3.49 -25.50
N VAL A 56 -8.64 -3.71 -26.40
CA VAL A 56 -10.07 -3.46 -26.13
C VAL A 56 -10.56 -4.13 -24.84
N PHE A 57 -10.13 -5.37 -24.57
CA PHE A 57 -10.50 -6.07 -23.33
C PHE A 57 -9.82 -5.49 -22.07
N GLU A 58 -8.67 -4.82 -22.20
CA GLU A 58 -8.00 -4.14 -21.08
C GLU A 58 -8.67 -2.81 -20.75
N ILE A 59 -9.33 -2.17 -21.72
CA ILE A 59 -10.12 -0.96 -21.48
C ILE A 59 -11.27 -1.26 -20.50
N ASN A 60 -11.97 -2.38 -20.68
CA ASN A 60 -13.02 -2.79 -19.73
C ASN A 60 -12.47 -3.04 -18.31
N LEU A 61 -11.26 -3.60 -18.21
CA LEU A 61 -10.57 -3.75 -16.93
C LEU A 61 -10.20 -2.40 -16.31
N LEU A 62 -9.77 -1.44 -17.15
CA LEU A 62 -9.43 -0.09 -16.72
C LEU A 62 -10.66 0.65 -16.18
N GLU A 63 -11.81 0.53 -16.83
CA GLU A 63 -13.07 1.10 -16.34
C GLU A 63 -13.40 0.58 -14.93
N SER A 64 -13.28 -0.74 -14.73
CA SER A 64 -13.49 -1.37 -13.42
C SER A 64 -12.50 -0.87 -12.37
N LEU A 65 -11.23 -0.69 -12.74
CA LEU A 65 -10.20 -0.12 -11.86
C LEU A 65 -10.54 1.33 -11.48
N ILE A 66 -10.89 2.18 -12.45
CA ILE A 66 -11.23 3.58 -12.23
C ILE A 66 -12.45 3.72 -11.31
N GLU A 67 -13.48 2.90 -11.48
CA GLU A 67 -14.63 2.92 -10.57
C GLU A 67 -14.22 2.60 -9.14
N MET A 68 -13.34 1.62 -8.94
CA MET A 68 -12.84 1.25 -7.63
C MET A 68 -11.97 2.35 -7.02
N LEU A 69 -11.12 2.98 -7.82
CA LEU A 69 -10.30 4.11 -7.40
C LEU A 69 -11.14 5.34 -7.02
N ASN A 70 -12.24 5.60 -7.74
CA ASN A 70 -13.14 6.72 -7.45
C ASN A 70 -13.96 6.50 -6.17
N ARG A 71 -14.09 5.26 -5.69
CA ARG A 71 -14.65 4.96 -4.38
C ARG A 71 -13.66 5.20 -3.23
N ALA A 72 -12.36 5.26 -3.54
CA ALA A 72 -11.32 5.51 -2.55
C ALA A 72 -11.25 6.99 -2.19
N THR A 73 -11.01 7.29 -0.91
CA THR A 73 -10.77 8.66 -0.44
C THR A 73 -9.27 8.88 -0.33
N ILE A 74 -8.71 9.72 -1.19
CA ILE A 74 -7.32 10.16 -1.09
C ILE A 74 -7.25 11.38 -0.19
N SER A 75 -6.43 11.31 0.85
CA SER A 75 -6.24 12.41 1.80
C SER A 75 -4.98 13.22 1.46
N THR A 76 -4.99 14.50 1.81
CA THR A 76 -3.79 15.37 1.81
C THR A 76 -3.01 15.30 3.12
N THR A 77 -3.53 14.60 4.13
CA THR A 77 -2.85 14.40 5.41
C THR A 77 -1.66 13.47 5.27
N ASP A 78 -0.59 13.75 6.00
CA ASP A 78 0.59 12.89 6.03
C ASP A 78 0.26 11.46 6.50
N ASP A 79 0.91 10.48 5.86
CA ASP A 79 0.86 9.09 6.29
C ASP A 79 1.42 8.95 7.73
N PHE A 80 0.78 8.14 8.55
CA PHE A 80 1.31 7.73 9.85
C PHE A 80 1.44 6.20 9.94
N TRP A 81 2.43 5.75 10.71
CA TRP A 81 2.63 4.33 10.97
C TRP A 81 1.66 3.85 12.05
N PHE A 82 0.99 2.73 11.78
CA PHE A 82 0.07 2.08 12.72
C PHE A 82 0.49 0.63 12.95
N TRP A 83 0.75 0.28 14.21
CA TRP A 83 1.09 -1.08 14.61
C TRP A 83 -0.17 -1.91 14.83
N LYS A 84 -0.53 -2.74 13.83
CA LYS A 84 -1.77 -3.53 13.81
C LYS A 84 -1.94 -4.53 14.97
N HIS A 85 -0.84 -4.91 15.63
CA HIS A 85 -0.85 -5.89 16.72
C HIS A 85 -1.00 -5.27 18.12
N ASP A 86 -1.27 -3.96 18.21
CA ASP A 86 -1.61 -3.30 19.46
C ASP A 86 -2.79 -2.34 19.25
N PRO A 87 -3.84 -2.37 20.08
CA PRO A 87 -4.98 -1.46 19.96
C PRO A 87 -4.62 0.02 20.04
N SER A 88 -3.50 0.37 20.69
CA SER A 88 -2.99 1.74 20.73
C SER A 88 -2.43 2.22 19.39
N GLY A 89 -2.23 1.32 18.43
CA GLY A 89 -1.54 1.60 17.17
C GLY A 89 -0.04 1.83 17.32
N SER A 90 0.50 1.73 18.53
CA SER A 90 1.91 1.99 18.82
C SER A 90 2.71 0.69 18.89
N TYR A 91 3.93 0.74 18.35
CA TYR A 91 4.85 -0.38 18.46
C TYR A 91 5.38 -0.52 19.89
N SER A 92 5.46 -1.75 20.39
CA SER A 92 6.23 -2.07 21.59
C SER A 92 6.88 -3.44 21.44
N VAL A 93 8.02 -3.65 22.11
CA VAL A 93 8.70 -4.96 22.14
C VAL A 93 7.76 -6.05 22.67
N LYS A 94 6.91 -5.71 23.64
CA LYS A 94 5.93 -6.64 24.23
C LYS A 94 4.85 -7.05 23.22
N SER A 95 4.24 -6.09 22.52
CA SER A 95 3.20 -6.40 21.54
C SER A 95 3.76 -7.14 20.32
N ALA A 96 4.98 -6.80 19.89
CA ALA A 96 5.71 -7.57 18.89
C ALA A 96 5.97 -9.01 19.34
N PHE A 97 6.56 -9.21 20.53
CA PHE A 97 6.80 -10.56 21.06
C PHE A 97 5.51 -11.37 21.19
N LEU A 98 4.43 -10.77 21.68
CA LEU A 98 3.13 -11.44 21.79
C LEU A 98 2.57 -11.83 20.43
N ALA A 99 2.68 -10.97 19.41
CA ALA A 99 2.28 -11.30 18.04
C ALA A 99 3.09 -12.50 17.50
N LEU A 100 4.42 -12.49 17.67
CA LEU A 100 5.28 -13.60 17.26
C LEU A 100 4.98 -14.90 18.01
N SER A 101 4.63 -14.81 19.30
CA SER A 101 4.40 -15.99 20.15
C SER A 101 3.05 -16.69 19.89
N ARG A 102 2.10 -16.00 19.25
CA ARG A 102 0.72 -16.48 19.06
C ARG A 102 0.48 -17.14 17.70
N SER A 103 1.35 -16.97 16.73
CA SER A 103 1.20 -17.59 15.41
C SER A 103 2.16 -18.77 15.23
N THR A 104 1.80 -19.70 14.35
CA THR A 104 2.71 -20.77 13.96
C THR A 104 3.91 -20.16 13.22
N VAL A 105 5.10 -20.75 13.36
CA VAL A 105 6.37 -20.14 12.90
C VAL A 105 6.32 -19.68 11.43
N ASP A 106 5.55 -20.38 10.57
CA ASP A 106 5.39 -20.05 9.16
C ASP A 106 4.48 -18.81 8.90
N GLU A 107 3.37 -18.65 9.62
CA GLU A 107 2.48 -17.47 9.48
C GLU A 107 3.15 -16.18 9.97
N VAL A 108 3.96 -16.31 11.02
CA VAL A 108 4.73 -15.20 11.56
C VAL A 108 5.77 -14.76 10.55
N ILE A 109 6.64 -15.66 10.08
CA ILE A 109 7.74 -15.30 9.17
C ILE A 109 7.21 -14.65 7.90
N PHE A 110 6.09 -15.14 7.34
CA PHE A 110 5.50 -14.56 6.14
C PHE A 110 4.95 -13.15 6.39
N SER A 111 4.12 -12.95 7.41
CA SER A 111 3.54 -11.62 7.73
C SER A 111 4.60 -10.58 8.13
N VAL A 112 5.65 -11.01 8.82
CA VAL A 112 6.79 -10.21 9.28
C VAL A 112 7.73 -9.82 8.14
N ALA A 113 7.98 -10.75 7.21
CA ALA A 113 8.79 -10.48 6.01
C ALA A 113 8.03 -9.61 5.00
N GLU A 114 6.72 -9.82 4.86
CA GLU A 114 5.84 -9.06 3.97
C GLU A 114 5.63 -7.62 4.48
N ASP A 115 5.46 -7.43 5.79
CA ASP A 115 5.42 -6.10 6.43
C ASP A 115 6.77 -5.36 6.43
N ARG A 116 7.83 -5.94 5.84
CA ARG A 116 9.21 -5.41 5.86
C ARG A 116 9.57 -4.90 7.24
N LEU A 117 9.51 -5.80 8.24
CA LEU A 117 9.68 -5.48 9.66
C LEU A 117 10.54 -4.25 9.84
N PRO A 118 9.99 -3.19 10.42
CA PRO A 118 10.75 -1.99 10.56
C PRO A 118 11.78 -2.30 11.66
N THR A 119 12.99 -2.65 11.23
CA THR A 119 14.17 -2.71 12.09
C THR A 119 14.28 -1.36 12.79
N ARG A 120 14.94 -1.31 13.96
CA ARG A 120 15.18 -0.03 14.65
C ARG A 120 15.73 1.04 13.68
N GLN A 121 16.60 0.63 12.75
CA GLN A 121 17.13 1.49 11.69
C GLN A 121 16.05 1.98 10.71
N ASN A 122 15.16 1.10 10.23
CA ASN A 122 14.05 1.47 9.37
C ASN A 122 13.05 2.39 10.10
N LEU A 123 12.77 2.13 11.37
CA LEU A 123 11.89 2.96 12.20
C LEU A 123 12.50 4.35 12.44
N TRP A 124 13.82 4.44 12.63
CA TRP A 124 14.53 5.71 12.78
C TRP A 124 14.59 6.51 11.47
N GLN A 125 14.95 5.86 10.37
CA GLN A 125 14.94 6.48 9.03
C GLN A 125 13.55 7.00 8.64
N ARG A 126 12.50 6.38 9.17
CA ARG A 126 11.10 6.75 8.93
C ARG A 126 10.51 7.66 10.02
N GLY A 127 11.29 8.10 11.01
CA GLY A 127 10.85 9.05 12.05
C GLY A 127 9.83 8.50 13.06
N VAL A 128 9.63 7.18 13.11
CA VAL A 128 8.62 6.54 13.99
C VAL A 128 9.08 6.48 15.44
N ILE A 129 10.40 6.36 15.65
CA ILE A 129 11.03 6.50 16.97
C ILE A 129 11.95 7.69 16.95
N THR A 130 11.74 8.59 17.90
CA THR A 130 12.63 9.69 18.25
C THR A 130 13.14 9.38 19.66
N ASP A 131 14.20 8.59 19.78
CA ASP A 131 14.76 8.32 21.10
C ASP A 131 15.52 9.56 21.61
N VAL A 132 15.36 9.83 22.91
CA VAL A 132 16.27 10.64 23.75
C VAL A 132 17.60 9.91 23.93
#